data_AF-X1M7D9-F1
#
_entry.id   AF-X1M7D9-F1
#
_cell.length_a   1.000
_cell.length_b   1.000
_cell.length_c   1.000
_cell.angle_alpha   90.00
_cell.angle_beta   90.00
_cell.angle_gamma   90.00
#
_symmetry.space_group_name_H-M   'P 1'
#
loop_
_entity.id
_entity.type
_entity.pdbx_description
1 polymer ?
#
loop_
_entity_poly.entity_id
_entity_poly.type
_entity_poly.pdbx_seq_one_letter_code
_entity_poly.pdbx_strand_id
1 'polypeptide(L)' 'GGKHTPSSISHPRLVEIAMAIVQLKTGETMTQEEVVEFCRNAGLAKYKWPEKVVFADVPRSLTGKVEKPKLREKYCA' A
#
# COMPACT_ATOMS: atom_id res chain seq x y z
N GLY A 1 -30.34 33.72 20.75
CA GLY A 1 -29.57 33.47 19.51
C GLY A 1 -28.27 32.79 19.85
N GLY A 2 -28.20 31.47 19.70
CA GLY A 2 -26.99 30.69 19.95
C GLY A 2 -26.13 30.64 18.69
N LYS A 3 -24.88 31.09 18.78
CA LYS A 3 -23.93 31.06 17.68
C LYS A 3 -23.39 29.63 17.53
N HIS A 4 -23.78 28.95 16.45
CA HIS A 4 -23.14 27.70 16.03
C HIS A 4 -21.79 28.04 15.40
N THR A 5 -20.69 27.65 16.05
CA THR A 5 -19.38 27.57 15.41
C THR A 5 -19.19 26.16 14.88
N PRO A 6 -19.15 25.93 13.55
CA PRO A 6 -18.65 24.68 13.03
C PRO A 6 -17.13 24.70 13.18
N SER A 7 -16.62 24.07 14.24
CA SER A 7 -15.21 23.73 14.33
C SER A 7 -14.93 22.65 13.27
N SER A 8 -14.62 23.08 12.05
CA SER A 8 -14.06 22.22 11.01
C SER A 8 -12.70 21.75 11.51
N ILE A 9 -12.66 20.56 12.08
CA ILE A 9 -11.41 19.87 12.40
C ILE A 9 -10.80 19.52 11.05
N SER A 10 -9.83 20.32 10.62
CA SER A 10 -8.96 19.97 9.49
C SER A 10 -8.23 18.69 9.87
N HIS A 11 -8.72 17.55 9.36
CA HIS A 11 -7.97 16.31 9.44
C HIS A 11 -6.64 16.54 8.69
N PRO A 12 -5.49 16.20 9.29
CA PRO A 12 -4.26 16.16 8.54
C PRO A 12 -4.52 15.22 7.36
N ARG A 13 -4.27 15.69 6.14
CA ARG A 13 -4.26 14.83 4.96
C ARG A 13 -3.25 13.73 5.26
N LEU A 14 -3.70 12.58 5.76
CA LEU A 14 -2.94 11.35 5.66
C LEU A 14 -2.83 11.15 4.15
N VAL A 15 -1.70 11.57 3.59
CA VAL A 15 -1.29 11.13 2.28
C VAL A 15 -0.99 9.65 2.49
N GLU A 16 -2.03 8.81 2.33
CA GLU A 16 -1.86 7.37 2.30
C GLU A 16 -1.04 7.07 1.04
N ILE A 17 0.28 6.98 1.22
CA ILE A 17 1.18 6.57 0.17
C ILE A 17 0.84 5.12 -0.16
N ALA A 18 0.41 4.85 -1.39
CA ALA A 18 0.14 3.49 -1.83
C ALA A 18 1.45 2.69 -1.82
N MET A 19 1.53 1.69 -0.94
CA MET A 19 2.67 0.78 -0.87
C MET A 19 2.26 -0.61 -1.36
N ALA A 20 3.03 -1.16 -2.29
CA ALA A 20 2.88 -2.55 -2.73
C ALA A 20 3.99 -3.40 -2.13
N ILE A 21 3.62 -4.51 -1.52
CA ILE A 21 4.56 -5.54 -1.04
C ILE A 21 4.43 -6.72 -1.97
N VAL A 22 5.51 -7.01 -2.70
CA VAL A 22 5.53 -8.01 -3.77
C VAL A 22 6.43 -9.16 -3.34
N GLN A 23 5.87 -10.36 -3.28
CA GLN A 23 6.65 -11.58 -3.10
C GLN A 23 6.97 -12.16 -4.47
N LEU A 24 8.26 -12.19 -4.81
CA LEU A 24 8.73 -12.82 -6.03
C LEU A 24 8.84 -14.33 -5.83
N LYS A 25 8.70 -15.08 -6.92
CA LYS A 25 8.98 -16.51 -6.91
C LYS A 25 10.49 -16.73 -6.88
N THR A 26 10.92 -17.89 -6.38
CA THR A 26 12.34 -18.25 -6.33
C THR A 26 12.96 -18.18 -7.74
N GLY A 27 14.02 -17.39 -7.89
CA GLY A 27 14.72 -17.21 -9.16
C GLY A 27 14.15 -16.11 -10.07
N GLU A 28 13.03 -15.50 -9.70
CA GLU A 28 12.47 -14.34 -10.41
C GLU A 28 13.01 -13.04 -9.82
N THR A 29 13.21 -12.05 -10.68
CA THR A 29 13.56 -10.68 -10.31
C THR A 29 12.55 -9.73 -10.92
N MET A 30 12.18 -8.69 -10.18
CA MET A 30 11.32 -7.64 -10.70
C MET A 30 11.77 -6.30 -10.14
N THR A 31 11.62 -5.26 -10.95
CA THR A 31 11.96 -3.88 -10.62
C THR A 31 10.72 -3.08 -10.26
N GLN A 32 10.91 -1.92 -9.65
CA GLN A 32 9.79 -1.03 -9.31
C GLN A 32 9.09 -0.53 -10.59
N GLU A 33 9.86 -0.24 -11.63
CA GLU A 33 9.38 0.18 -12.95
C GLU A 33 8.46 -0.87 -13.55
N GLU A 34 8.85 -2.14 -13.53
CA GLU A 34 8.02 -3.25 -14.02
C GLU A 34 6.72 -3.40 -13.22
N VAL A 35 6.72 -3.13 -11.91
CA VAL A 35 5.50 -3.16 -11.09
C VAL A 35 4.54 -2.05 -11.51
N VAL A 36 5.07 -0.85 -11.73
CA VAL A 36 4.27 0.30 -12.18
C VAL A 36 3.74 0.06 -13.59
N GLU A 37 4.57 -0.49 -14.49
CA GLU A 37 4.17 -0.85 -15.84
C GLU A 37 3.11 -1.95 -15.85
N PHE A 38 3.22 -2.94 -14.95
CA PHE A 38 2.16 -3.92 -14.72
C PHE A 38 0.85 -3.25 -14.29
N CYS A 39 0.90 -2.30 -13.35
CA CYS A 39 -0.29 -1.55 -12.94
C CYS A 39 -0.90 -0.75 -14.10
N ARG A 40 -0.06 -0.13 -14.92
CA ARG A 40 -0.47 0.60 -16.12
C ARG A 40 -1.15 -0.33 -17.13
N ASN A 41 -0.55 -1.48 -17.42
CA ASN A 41 -1.06 -2.47 -18.37
C ASN A 41 -2.36 -3.13 -17.88
N ALA A 42 -2.53 -3.26 -16.55
CA ALA A 42 -3.76 -3.71 -15.93
C ALA A 42 -4.90 -2.67 -15.98
N GLY A 43 -4.65 -1.46 -16.52
CA GLY A 43 -5.64 -0.38 -16.59
C GLY A 43 -5.93 0.28 -15.23
N LEU A 44 -5.02 0.17 -14.26
CA LEU A 44 -5.18 0.85 -12.98
C LEU A 44 -4.97 2.36 -13.14
N ALA A 45 -5.85 3.14 -12.52
CA ALA A 45 -5.71 4.59 -12.48
C ALA A 45 -4.43 5.00 -11.74
N LYS A 46 -3.79 6.08 -12.20
CA LYS A 46 -2.47 6.54 -11.71
C LYS A 46 -2.40 6.77 -10.20
N TYR A 47 -3.50 7.21 -9.57
CA TYR A 47 -3.58 7.42 -8.12
C TYR A 47 -3.56 6.11 -7.30
N LYS A 48 -3.73 4.94 -7.95
CA LYS A 48 -3.61 3.62 -7.33
C LYS A 48 -2.23 3.00 -7.52
N TRP A 49 -1.36 3.65 -8.28
CA TRP A 49 -0.03 3.12 -8.51
C TRP A 49 0.77 3.22 -7.22
N PRO A 50 1.48 2.14 -6.84
CA PRO A 50 2.27 2.17 -5.63
C PRO A 50 3.44 3.16 -5.81
N GLU A 51 3.53 4.14 -4.91
CA GLU A 51 4.69 5.04 -4.86
C GLU A 51 5.91 4.33 -4.25
N LYS A 52 5.66 3.34 -3.38
CA LYS A 52 6.69 2.49 -2.79
C LYS A 52 6.41 1.03 -3.08
N VAL A 53 7.39 0.35 -3.68
CA VAL A 53 7.35 -1.10 -3.88
C VAL A 53 8.41 -1.74 -3.00
N VAL A 54 8.02 -2.77 -2.25
CA VAL A 54 8.91 -3.54 -1.39
C VAL A 54 8.87 -4.98 -1.82
N PHE A 55 10.02 -5.51 -2.25
CA PHE A 55 10.17 -6.93 -2.57
C PHE A 55 10.57 -7.68 -1.30
N ALA A 56 9.64 -8.49 -0.79
CA ALA A 56 9.86 -9.23 0.43
C ALA A 56 8.90 -10.40 0.54
N ASP A 57 9.26 -11.35 1.41
CA ASP A 57 8.35 -12.43 1.77
C ASP A 57 7.11 -11.91 2.49
N VAL A 58 5.95 -12.32 1.96
CA VAL A 58 4.65 -12.00 2.53
C VAL A 58 4.30 -13.09 3.54
N PRO A 59 4.34 -12.81 4.85
CA PRO A 59 4.00 -13.80 5.85
C PRO A 59 2.53 -14.22 5.69
N ARG A 60 2.32 -15.53 5.68
CA ARG A 60 1.00 -16.14 5.62
C ARG A 60 0.77 -16.99 6.85
N SER A 61 -0.48 -17.05 7.29
CA SER A 61 -0.90 -17.92 8.38
C SER A 61 -0.88 -19.39 7.94
N LEU A 62 -1.05 -20.30 8.89
CA LEU A 62 -1.19 -21.75 8.63
C LEU A 62 -2.36 -22.10 7.70
N THR A 63 -3.33 -21.20 7.52
CA THR A 63 -4.44 -21.34 6.56
C THR A 63 -4.17 -20.67 5.21
N GLY A 64 -2.94 -20.18 4.98
CA GLY A 64 -2.52 -19.55 3.73
C GLY A 64 -2.98 -18.09 3.55
N LYS A 65 -3.64 -17.50 4.56
CA LYS A 65 -4.09 -16.10 4.53
C LYS A 65 -2.94 -15.16 4.83
N VAL A 66 -2.88 -14.03 4.11
CA VAL A 66 -1.87 -12.99 4.34
C VAL A 66 -2.04 -12.36 5.72
N GLU A 67 -0.96 -12.32 6.50
CA GLU A 67 -0.95 -11.72 7.84
C GLU A 67 -0.72 -10.21 7.76
N LYS A 68 -1.78 -9.49 7.39
CA LYS A 68 -1.79 -8.01 7.32
C LYS A 68 -1.24 -7.31 8.57
N PRO A 69 -1.50 -7.76 9.82
CA PRO A 69 -0.95 -7.11 11.00
C PRO A 69 0.58 -7.09 11.02
N LYS A 70 1.23 -8.22 10.72
CA LYS A 70 2.69 -8.33 10.68
C LYS A 70 3.30 -7.48 9.56
N LEU A 71 2.64 -7.40 8.41
CA LEU A 71 3.06 -6.52 7.32
C LEU A 71 3.01 -5.04 7.74
N ARG A 72 1.95 -4.63 8.43
CA ARG A 72 1.82 -3.26 8.93
C ARG A 72 2.89 -2.92 9.96
N GLU A 73 3.17 -3.83 10.89
CA GLU A 73 4.24 -3.65 11.87
C GLU A 73 5.62 -3.53 11.21
N LYS A 74 5.88 -4.30 10.15
CA LYS A 74 7.18 -4.32 9.47
C LYS A 74 7.41 -3.14 8.53
N TYR A 75 6.36 -2.57 7.93
CA TYR A 75 6.48 -1.57 6.86
C TYR A 75 5.77 -0.24 7.10
N CYS A 76 4.90 -0.14 8.11
CA CYS A 76 4.13 1.07 8.43
C CYS A 76 4.36 1.62 9.85
N ALA A 77 5.39 1.13 10.56
CA ALA A 77 5.81 1.70 11.84
C ALA A 77 6.52 3.05 11.67
#